data_AF-B9X9G7-F1
#
_entry.id   AF-B9X9G7-F1
#
_cell.length_a   1.000
_cell.length_b   1.000
_cell.length_c   1.000
_cell.angle_alpha   90.00
_cell.angle_beta   90.00
_cell.angle_gamma   90.00
#
_symmetry.space_group_name_H-M   'P 1'
#
loop_
_entity.id
_entity.type
_entity.pdbx_description
1 polymer ?
#
loop_
_entity_poly.entity_id
_entity_poly.type
_entity_poly.pdbx_seq_one_letter_code
_entity_poly.pdbx_strand_id
1 'polypeptide(L)'
;YFFKYYVQAQMQLACTGLEYCNLFFLIDAAPVNCKIKRNDALISKVLEFVLKCEQEVFDLRNAIVKTDQFKLLISNNHDNDAFIKLVEEFVVNSDFYQSGVEFDWIKEFVEYVACIDLEIKTEQSAANLECELIEINKLKSELTKIQNENKKREKPIKDLLKIKIDNILDKYPLINHTNYRFKQFVFNYDPKKRAISDRFKELIPINNKVFVPSNISNIVYENSVPF
;
A
#
# COMPACT_ATOMS: atom_id res chain seq x y z
N TYR A 1 1.91 0.59 7.59
CA TYR A 1 2.71 0.16 8.75
C TYR A 1 2.47 -1.30 9.10
N PHE A 2 1.28 -1.71 9.58
CA PHE A 2 0.98 -3.11 9.92
C PHE A 2 1.22 -4.10 8.77
N PHE A 3 0.88 -3.70 7.54
CA PHE A 3 0.96 -4.58 6.38
C PHE A 3 2.36 -5.19 6.13
N LYS A 4 3.43 -4.39 6.22
CA LYS A 4 4.82 -4.88 6.10
C LYS A 4 5.13 -5.98 7.11
N TYR A 5 4.72 -5.78 8.37
CA TYR A 5 4.94 -6.77 9.44
C TYR A 5 4.05 -7.99 9.29
N TYR A 6 2.85 -7.85 8.72
CA TYR A 6 2.01 -8.98 8.38
C TYR A 6 2.67 -9.86 7.30
N VAL A 7 3.20 -9.28 6.21
CA VAL A 7 3.95 -10.03 5.20
C VAL A 7 5.19 -10.70 5.82
N GLN A 8 5.95 -9.98 6.64
CA GLN A 8 7.10 -10.55 7.35
C GLN A 8 6.69 -11.76 8.21
N ALA A 9 5.61 -11.64 8.98
CA ALA A 9 5.07 -12.72 9.80
C ALA A 9 4.65 -13.93 8.94
N GLN A 10 3.97 -13.70 7.82
CA GLN A 10 3.60 -14.77 6.89
C GLN A 10 4.83 -15.49 6.31
N MET A 11 5.88 -14.75 5.95
CA MET A 11 7.11 -15.36 5.46
C MET A 11 7.85 -16.15 6.54
N GLN A 12 7.85 -15.68 7.79
CA GLN A 12 8.39 -16.46 8.91
C GLN A 12 7.63 -17.78 9.10
N LEU A 13 6.30 -17.76 9.00
CA LEU A 13 5.47 -18.97 9.05
C LEU A 13 5.78 -19.92 7.89
N ALA A 14 6.02 -19.39 6.69
CA ALA A 14 6.43 -20.16 5.53
C ALA A 14 7.76 -20.90 5.79
N CYS A 15 8.79 -20.17 6.26
CA CYS A 15 10.12 -20.74 6.50
C CYS A 15 10.19 -21.72 7.68
N THR A 16 9.36 -21.52 8.71
CA THR A 16 9.39 -22.36 9.93
C THR A 16 8.40 -23.53 9.88
N GLY A 17 7.45 -23.52 8.94
CA GLY A 17 6.38 -24.53 8.88
C GLY A 17 5.31 -24.37 9.96
N LEU A 18 5.37 -23.32 10.78
CA LEU A 18 4.39 -23.08 11.84
C LEU A 18 3.05 -22.57 11.28
N GLU A 19 1.96 -22.88 11.97
CA GLU A 19 0.61 -22.41 11.61
C GLU A 19 0.29 -21.02 12.17
N TYR A 20 0.94 -20.63 13.28
CA TYR A 20 0.65 -19.37 13.97
C TYR A 20 1.93 -18.68 14.46
N CYS A 21 1.92 -17.35 14.45
CA CYS A 21 2.91 -16.52 15.12
C CYS A 21 2.24 -15.37 15.88
N ASN A 22 2.90 -14.86 16.91
CA ASN A 22 2.42 -13.69 17.65
C ASN A 22 3.16 -12.45 17.14
N LEU A 23 2.41 -11.44 16.72
CA LEU A 23 2.94 -10.13 16.40
C LEU A 23 2.60 -9.17 17.53
N PHE A 24 3.64 -8.71 18.23
CA PHE A 24 3.51 -7.75 19.33
C PHE A 24 3.82 -6.34 18.83
N PHE A 25 2.92 -5.40 19.13
CA PHE A 25 3.16 -3.99 18.87
C PHE A 25 2.44 -3.13 19.89
N LEU A 26 2.88 -1.89 20.05
CA LEU A 26 2.24 -0.91 20.91
C LEU A 26 1.21 -0.13 20.10
N ILE A 27 -0.02 -0.04 20.62
CA ILE A 27 -0.97 1.00 20.22
C ILE A 27 -0.97 2.01 21.35
N ASP A 28 -0.44 3.21 21.08
CA ASP A 28 -0.08 4.20 22.10
C ASP A 28 0.91 3.60 23.11
N ALA A 29 0.52 3.46 24.38
CA ALA A 29 1.31 2.83 25.44
C ALA A 29 0.84 1.39 25.77
N ALA A 30 -0.20 0.90 25.10
CA ALA A 30 -0.78 -0.40 25.41
C ALA A 30 -0.19 -1.49 24.49
N PRO A 31 0.35 -2.58 25.04
CA PRO A 31 0.79 -3.71 24.24
C PRO A 31 -0.40 -4.46 23.66
N VAL A 32 -0.34 -4.69 22.35
CA VAL A 32 -1.29 -5.52 21.61
C VAL A 32 -0.54 -6.75 21.12
N ASN A 33 -1.08 -7.92 21.44
CA ASN A 33 -0.65 -9.18 20.86
C ASN A 33 -1.67 -9.61 19.79
N CYS A 34 -1.22 -9.70 18.55
CA CYS A 34 -2.00 -10.29 17.47
C CYS A 34 -1.50 -11.69 17.16
N LYS A 35 -2.34 -12.69 17.40
CA LYS A 35 -2.11 -14.04 16.91
C LYS A 35 -2.41 -14.08 15.41
N ILE A 36 -1.37 -14.17 14.60
CA ILE A 36 -1.45 -14.27 13.15
C ILE A 36 -1.53 -15.74 12.76
N LYS A 37 -2.55 -16.09 11.98
CA LYS A 37 -2.66 -17.40 11.33
C LYS A 37 -1.96 -17.35 9.97
N ARG A 38 -1.31 -18.46 9.62
CA ARG A 38 -0.74 -18.72 8.30
C ARG A 38 -1.78 -18.56 7.20
N ASN A 39 -1.42 -17.83 6.15
CA ASN A 39 -2.22 -17.60 4.96
C ASN A 39 -1.42 -18.07 3.74
N ASP A 40 -1.62 -19.32 3.34
CA ASP A 40 -0.86 -19.94 2.24
C ASP A 40 -1.08 -19.27 0.88
N ALA A 41 -2.26 -18.67 0.66
CA ALA A 41 -2.55 -17.94 -0.58
C ALA A 41 -1.67 -16.68 -0.68
N LEU A 42 -1.61 -15.89 0.40
CA LEU A 42 -0.73 -14.73 0.47
C LEU A 42 0.76 -15.14 0.40
N ILE A 43 1.16 -16.19 1.11
CA ILE A 43 2.53 -16.70 1.08
C ILE A 43 2.93 -17.08 -0.34
N SER A 44 2.08 -17.82 -1.05
CA SER A 44 2.33 -18.25 -2.43
C SER A 44 2.54 -17.04 -3.34
N LYS A 45 1.67 -16.02 -3.24
CA LYS A 45 1.80 -14.78 -4.00
C LYS A 45 3.10 -14.04 -3.69
N VAL A 46 3.50 -13.93 -2.42
CA VAL A 46 4.77 -13.30 -2.03
C VAL A 46 5.96 -14.08 -2.57
N LEU A 47 5.94 -15.41 -2.49
CA LEU A 47 6.99 -16.27 -3.02
C LEU A 47 7.14 -16.16 -4.54
N GLU A 48 6.05 -16.00 -5.28
CA GLU A 48 6.12 -15.71 -6.73
C GLU A 48 6.93 -14.44 -7.02
N PHE A 49 6.76 -13.39 -6.21
CA PHE A 49 7.58 -12.17 -6.34
C PHE A 49 9.04 -12.38 -5.97
N VAL A 50 9.29 -13.11 -4.87
CA VAL A 50 10.66 -13.42 -4.43
C VAL A 50 11.38 -14.20 -5.52
N LEU A 51 10.75 -15.21 -6.11
CA LEU A 51 11.34 -16.01 -7.18
C LEU A 51 11.65 -15.17 -8.43
N LYS A 52 10.75 -14.26 -8.83
CA LYS A 52 11.01 -13.34 -9.94
C LYS A 52 12.18 -12.41 -9.64
N CYS A 53 12.27 -11.88 -8.41
CA CYS A 53 13.37 -11.05 -7.98
C CYS A 53 14.71 -11.82 -7.98
N GLU A 54 14.72 -13.04 -7.45
CA GLU A 54 15.92 -13.90 -7.44
C GLU A 54 16.40 -14.22 -8.86
N GLN A 55 15.48 -14.54 -9.77
CA GLN A 55 15.81 -14.78 -11.18
C GLN A 55 16.40 -13.53 -11.83
N GLU A 56 15.81 -12.36 -11.62
CA GLU A 56 16.34 -11.10 -12.18
C GLU A 56 17.74 -10.78 -11.65
N VAL A 57 17.95 -10.91 -10.33
CA VAL A 57 19.27 -10.68 -9.72
C VAL A 57 20.31 -11.65 -10.30
N PHE A 58 19.92 -12.90 -10.55
CA PHE A 58 20.78 -13.88 -11.19
C PHE A 58 21.13 -13.49 -12.63
N ASP A 59 20.15 -13.03 -13.41
CA ASP A 59 20.35 -12.63 -14.80
C ASP A 59 21.18 -11.34 -14.92
N LEU A 60 20.93 -10.35 -14.06
CA LEU A 60 21.75 -9.14 -13.94
C LEU A 60 23.20 -9.48 -13.58
N ARG A 61 23.41 -10.34 -12.59
CA ARG A 61 24.76 -10.82 -12.24
C ARG A 61 25.44 -11.46 -13.44
N ASN A 62 24.75 -12.32 -14.17
CA ASN A 62 25.30 -12.99 -15.34
C ASN A 62 25.64 -11.99 -16.46
N ALA A 63 24.80 -10.98 -16.67
CA ALA A 63 25.06 -9.93 -17.65
C ALA A 63 26.27 -9.08 -17.27
N ILE A 64 26.39 -8.68 -16.00
CA ILE A 64 27.54 -7.96 -15.45
C ILE A 64 28.83 -8.75 -15.66
N VAL A 65 28.86 -10.04 -15.30
CA VAL A 65 30.07 -10.88 -15.41
C VAL A 65 30.48 -11.10 -16.87
N LYS A 66 29.51 -11.19 -17.80
CA LYS A 66 29.80 -11.46 -19.22
C LYS A 66 30.24 -10.21 -19.98
N THR A 67 29.84 -9.01 -19.55
CA THR A 67 30.08 -7.76 -20.26
C THR A 67 31.54 -7.30 -20.13
N ASP A 68 32.21 -7.08 -21.27
CA ASP A 68 33.63 -6.72 -21.30
C ASP A 68 33.92 -5.34 -20.71
N GLN A 69 32.97 -4.41 -20.76
CA GLN A 69 33.07 -3.11 -20.07
C GLN A 69 33.18 -3.27 -18.55
N PHE A 70 32.41 -4.18 -17.94
CA PHE A 70 32.50 -4.47 -16.51
C PHE A 70 33.84 -5.13 -16.15
N LYS A 71 34.34 -6.04 -17.00
CA LYS A 71 35.67 -6.64 -16.80
C LYS A 71 36.78 -5.58 -16.81
N LEU A 72 36.72 -4.64 -17.76
CA LEU A 72 37.66 -3.51 -17.88
C LEU A 72 37.59 -2.57 -16.67
N LEU A 73 36.39 -2.24 -16.20
CA LEU A 73 36.20 -1.38 -15.02
C LEU A 73 36.70 -2.07 -13.74
N ILE A 74 36.40 -3.36 -13.55
CA ILE A 74 36.88 -4.16 -12.42
C ILE A 74 38.42 -4.30 -12.46
N SER A 75 39.01 -4.52 -13.64
CA SER A 75 40.48 -4.63 -13.77
C SER A 75 41.21 -3.31 -13.56
N ASN A 76 40.55 -2.18 -13.84
CA ASN A 76 41.16 -0.85 -13.76
C ASN A 76 41.02 -0.18 -12.39
N ASN A 77 40.22 -0.73 -11.46
CA ASN A 77 40.16 -0.46 -10.01
C ASN A 77 40.14 1.03 -9.55
N HIS A 78 39.95 1.99 -10.45
CA HIS A 78 40.14 3.43 -10.21
C HIS A 78 38.88 4.28 -10.43
N ASP A 79 37.82 3.74 -11.04
CA ASP A 79 36.59 4.49 -11.33
C ASP A 79 35.35 3.76 -10.80
N ASN A 80 35.17 3.85 -9.48
CA ASN A 80 34.00 3.29 -8.81
C ASN A 80 32.70 3.99 -9.23
N ASP A 81 32.75 5.27 -9.59
CA ASP A 81 31.56 6.04 -9.98
C ASP A 81 31.02 5.55 -11.33
N ALA A 82 31.89 5.30 -12.30
CA ALA A 82 31.49 4.69 -13.57
C ALA A 82 30.95 3.27 -13.39
N PHE A 83 31.53 2.48 -12.48
CA PHE A 83 31.03 1.16 -12.14
C PHE A 83 29.64 1.22 -11.50
N ILE A 84 29.43 2.11 -10.53
CA ILE A 84 28.13 2.30 -9.85
C ILE A 84 27.06 2.71 -10.87
N LYS A 85 27.33 3.73 -11.70
CA LYS A 85 26.38 4.18 -12.73
C LYS A 85 25.98 3.07 -13.70
N LEU A 86 26.93 2.25 -14.12
CA LEU A 86 26.65 1.14 -15.03
C LEU A 86 25.79 0.06 -14.36
N VAL A 87 26.02 -0.27 -13.09
CA VAL A 87 25.15 -1.17 -12.33
C VAL A 87 23.75 -0.58 -12.18
N GLU A 88 23.65 0.71 -11.85
CA GLU A 88 22.36 1.40 -11.73
C GLU A 88 21.57 1.37 -13.03
N GLU A 89 22.20 1.65 -14.18
CA GLU A 89 21.56 1.56 -15.49
C GLU A 89 21.02 0.14 -15.77
N PHE A 90 21.78 -0.89 -15.47
CA PHE A 90 21.34 -2.28 -15.63
C PHE A 90 20.15 -2.62 -14.73
N VAL A 91 20.18 -2.19 -13.47
CA VAL A 91 19.08 -2.42 -12.51
C VAL A 91 17.83 -1.65 -12.90
N VAL A 92 17.95 -0.38 -13.28
CA VAL A 92 16.80 0.46 -13.66
C VAL A 92 16.14 -0.07 -14.92
N ASN A 93 16.92 -0.59 -15.88
CA ASN A 93 16.39 -1.18 -17.11
C ASN A 93 15.94 -2.64 -16.96
N SER A 94 16.10 -3.23 -15.78
CA SER A 94 15.68 -4.60 -15.48
C SER A 94 14.16 -4.74 -15.52
N ASP A 95 13.66 -5.87 -16.02
CA ASP A 95 12.22 -6.12 -16.19
C ASP A 95 11.51 -6.11 -14.82
N PHE A 96 12.19 -6.60 -13.79
CA PHE A 96 11.68 -6.59 -12.42
C PHE A 96 11.52 -5.17 -11.88
N TYR A 97 12.50 -4.29 -12.09
CA TYR A 97 12.42 -2.92 -11.60
C TYR A 97 11.33 -2.13 -12.33
N GLN A 98 11.23 -2.30 -13.65
CA GLN A 98 10.19 -1.67 -14.46
C GLN A 98 8.79 -2.17 -14.09
N SER A 99 8.60 -3.48 -13.97
CA SER A 99 7.29 -4.06 -13.59
C SER A 99 6.91 -3.82 -12.13
N GLY A 100 7.89 -3.69 -11.23
CA GLY A 100 7.66 -3.36 -9.83
C GLY A 100 7.04 -1.98 -9.62
N VAL A 101 7.28 -1.03 -10.53
CA VAL A 101 6.67 0.31 -10.54
C VAL A 101 5.17 0.24 -10.86
N GLU A 102 4.73 -0.73 -11.66
CA GLU A 102 3.33 -0.90 -12.04
C GLU A 102 2.49 -1.59 -10.95
N PHE A 103 3.14 -2.17 -9.93
CA PHE A 103 2.47 -2.98 -8.93
C PHE A 103 1.90 -2.12 -7.78
N ASP A 104 0.57 -2.00 -7.72
CA ASP A 104 -0.12 -1.41 -6.56
C ASP A 104 -0.16 -2.42 -5.41
N TRP A 105 0.94 -2.47 -4.67
CA TRP A 105 1.11 -3.34 -3.51
C TRP A 105 -0.03 -3.22 -2.50
N ILE A 106 -0.64 -2.04 -2.34
CA ILE A 106 -1.77 -1.88 -1.41
C ILE A 106 -2.97 -2.65 -1.95
N LYS A 107 -3.33 -2.44 -3.22
CA LYS A 107 -4.48 -3.10 -3.83
C LYS A 107 -4.32 -4.62 -3.85
N GLU A 108 -3.18 -5.09 -4.33
CA GLU A 108 -2.88 -6.52 -4.48
C GLU A 108 -2.95 -7.26 -3.15
N PHE A 109 -2.54 -6.60 -2.07
CA PHE A 109 -2.53 -7.23 -0.76
C PHE A 109 -3.79 -7.02 0.08
N VAL A 110 -4.59 -5.99 -0.19
CA VAL A 110 -5.89 -5.82 0.49
C VAL A 110 -6.84 -6.99 0.18
N GLU A 111 -6.69 -7.68 -0.95
CA GLU A 111 -7.44 -8.91 -1.25
C GLU A 111 -7.27 -10.00 -0.20
N TYR A 112 -6.12 -10.04 0.48
CA TYR A 112 -5.82 -11.04 1.50
C TYR A 112 -6.15 -10.57 2.92
N VAL A 113 -6.69 -9.35 3.07
CA VAL A 113 -7.17 -8.85 4.36
C VAL A 113 -8.55 -9.45 4.62
N ALA A 114 -8.70 -10.11 5.77
CA ALA A 114 -10.00 -10.62 6.22
C ALA A 114 -11.00 -9.47 6.31
N CYS A 115 -12.07 -9.56 5.52
CA CYS A 115 -13.15 -8.59 5.44
C CYS A 115 -14.49 -9.29 5.61
N ILE A 116 -15.46 -8.57 6.15
CA ILE A 116 -16.86 -8.97 6.13
C ILE A 116 -17.53 -8.27 4.94
N ASP A 117 -18.21 -9.03 4.10
CA ASP A 117 -19.05 -8.45 3.05
C ASP A 117 -20.24 -7.76 3.70
N LEU A 118 -20.38 -6.46 3.44
CA LEU A 118 -21.49 -5.70 3.98
C LEU A 118 -22.75 -6.04 3.16
N GLU A 119 -23.67 -6.81 3.75
CA GLU A 119 -24.93 -7.16 3.11
C GLU A 119 -25.84 -5.94 2.97
N ILE A 120 -26.20 -5.59 1.74
CA ILE A 120 -27.09 -4.47 1.44
C ILE A 120 -28.36 -4.99 0.78
N LYS A 121 -29.50 -4.66 1.39
CA LYS A 121 -30.81 -5.21 1.02
C LYS A 121 -31.40 -4.66 -0.28
N THR A 122 -31.00 -3.46 -0.71
CA THR A 122 -31.58 -2.80 -1.89
C THR A 122 -30.52 -2.08 -2.71
N GLU A 123 -30.75 -1.99 -4.03
CA GLU A 123 -29.89 -1.23 -4.94
C GLU A 123 -29.81 0.24 -4.56
N GLN A 124 -30.92 0.84 -4.12
CA GLN A 124 -30.95 2.23 -3.65
C GLN A 124 -30.05 2.43 -2.43
N SER A 125 -30.11 1.52 -1.44
CA SER A 125 -29.22 1.58 -0.27
C SER A 125 -27.75 1.41 -0.67
N ALA A 126 -27.46 0.57 -1.67
CA ALA A 126 -26.12 0.35 -2.17
C ALA A 126 -25.58 1.60 -2.88
N ALA A 127 -26.38 2.23 -3.76
CA ALA A 127 -26.04 3.48 -4.41
C ALA A 127 -25.81 4.62 -3.40
N ASN A 128 -26.69 4.72 -2.40
CA ASN A 128 -26.54 5.72 -1.34
C ASN A 128 -25.24 5.52 -0.54
N LEU A 129 -24.92 4.27 -0.16
CA LEU A 129 -23.67 3.99 0.57
C LEU A 129 -22.44 4.33 -0.28
N GLU A 130 -22.45 3.96 -1.56
CA GLU A 130 -21.36 4.31 -2.49
C GLU A 130 -21.13 5.82 -2.57
N CYS A 131 -22.19 6.60 -2.74
CA CYS A 131 -22.10 8.06 -2.74
C CYS A 131 -21.51 8.61 -1.42
N GLU A 132 -21.98 8.11 -0.28
CA GLU A 132 -21.50 8.51 1.05
C GLU A 132 -20.01 8.21 1.24
N LEU A 133 -19.55 7.02 0.81
CA LEU A 133 -18.13 6.64 0.87
C LEU A 133 -17.25 7.53 -0.01
N ILE A 134 -17.69 7.83 -1.23
CA ILE A 134 -16.99 8.73 -2.16
C ILE A 134 -16.89 10.14 -1.57
N GLU A 135 -17.98 10.66 -1.00
CA GLU A 135 -18.01 11.99 -0.39
C GLU A 135 -17.11 12.08 0.84
N ILE A 136 -17.13 11.08 1.73
CA ILE A 136 -16.23 11.01 2.89
C ILE A 136 -14.77 11.11 2.43
N ASN A 137 -14.38 10.40 1.37
CA ASN A 137 -13.01 10.46 0.88
C ASN A 137 -12.64 11.81 0.25
N LYS A 138 -13.57 12.43 -0.49
CA LYS A 138 -13.38 13.79 -1.00
C LYS A 138 -13.16 14.78 0.15
N LEU A 139 -13.99 14.72 1.19
CA LEU A 139 -13.90 15.59 2.35
C LEU A 139 -12.61 15.38 3.14
N LYS A 140 -12.13 14.14 3.27
CA LYS A 140 -10.81 13.87 3.87
C LYS A 140 -9.67 14.49 3.05
N SER A 141 -9.69 14.33 1.73
CA SER A 141 -8.66 14.95 0.87
C SER A 141 -8.67 16.46 0.99
N GLU A 142 -9.85 17.08 1.05
CA GLU A 142 -9.99 18.52 1.25
C GLU A 142 -9.47 18.97 2.62
N LEU A 143 -9.79 18.21 3.68
CA LEU A 143 -9.29 18.47 5.03
C LEU A 143 -7.76 18.43 5.08
N THR A 144 -7.12 17.43 4.44
CA THR A 144 -5.67 17.33 4.36
C THR A 144 -5.03 18.52 3.62
N LYS A 145 -5.67 19.03 2.56
CA LYS A 145 -5.19 20.22 1.83
C LYS A 145 -5.26 21.47 2.72
N ILE A 146 -6.39 21.69 3.38
CA ILE A 146 -6.64 22.91 4.17
C ILE A 146 -5.86 22.92 5.49
N GLN A 147 -5.52 21.75 6.05
CA GLN A 147 -4.66 21.65 7.25
C GLN A 147 -3.31 22.34 7.07
N ASN A 148 -2.82 22.45 5.84
CA ASN A 148 -1.56 23.12 5.51
C ASN A 148 -1.72 24.64 5.27
N GLU A 149 -2.94 25.14 5.06
CA GLU A 149 -3.19 26.51 4.59
C GLU A 149 -3.96 27.37 5.62
N ASN A 150 -5.04 26.85 6.23
CA ASN A 150 -5.90 27.67 7.08
C ASN A 150 -6.78 26.86 8.06
N LYS A 151 -6.30 26.69 9.31
CA LYS A 151 -6.96 25.90 10.36
C LYS A 151 -8.42 26.31 10.66
N LYS A 152 -8.81 27.56 10.43
CA LYS A 152 -10.19 28.03 10.68
C LYS A 152 -11.22 27.44 9.71
N ARG A 153 -10.80 26.97 8.53
CA ARG A 153 -11.68 26.36 7.52
C ARG A 153 -11.90 24.86 7.73
N GLU A 154 -11.22 24.25 8.70
CA GLU A 154 -11.37 22.80 8.98
C GLU A 154 -12.73 22.45 9.60
N LYS A 155 -13.29 23.33 10.43
CA LYS A 155 -14.46 23.01 11.25
C LYS A 155 -15.69 22.60 10.41
N PRO A 156 -16.11 23.38 9.38
CA PRO A 156 -17.25 22.98 8.53
C PRO A 156 -17.06 21.62 7.87
N ILE A 157 -15.84 21.29 7.42
CA ILE A 157 -15.53 20.00 6.77
C ILE A 157 -15.59 18.86 7.78
N LYS A 158 -15.06 19.06 8.99
CA LYS A 158 -15.14 18.08 10.08
C LYS A 158 -16.58 17.80 10.51
N ASP A 159 -17.41 18.85 10.57
CA ASP A 159 -18.82 18.71 10.92
C ASP A 159 -19.58 17.93 9.83
N LEU A 160 -19.30 18.21 8.55
CA LEU A 160 -19.90 17.45 7.44
C LEU A 160 -19.43 15.99 7.39
N LEU A 161 -18.13 15.74 7.60
CA LEU A 161 -17.58 14.38 7.74
C LEU A 161 -18.30 13.60 8.83
N LYS A 162 -18.55 14.23 9.97
CA LYS A 162 -19.26 13.61 11.09
C LYS A 162 -20.69 13.22 10.69
N ILE A 163 -21.45 14.12 10.09
CA ILE A 163 -22.82 13.85 9.63
C ILE A 163 -22.86 12.64 8.70
N LYS A 164 -21.94 12.58 7.74
CA LYS A 164 -21.84 11.48 6.76
C LYS A 164 -21.50 10.14 7.43
N ILE A 165 -20.55 10.13 8.35
CA ILE A 165 -20.19 8.94 9.13
C ILE A 165 -21.38 8.48 9.99
N ASP A 166 -22.03 9.39 10.70
CA ASP A 166 -23.16 9.08 11.58
C ASP A 166 -24.33 8.49 10.76
N ASN A 167 -24.63 9.03 9.57
CA ASN A 167 -25.64 8.49 8.66
C ASN A 167 -25.38 7.04 8.21
N ILE A 168 -24.10 6.66 8.02
CA ILE A 168 -23.72 5.29 7.70
C ILE A 168 -23.98 4.39 8.91
N LEU A 169 -23.58 4.82 10.11
CA LEU A 169 -23.71 4.02 11.33
C LEU A 169 -25.17 3.80 11.74
N ASP A 170 -26.03 4.79 11.52
CA ASP A 170 -27.47 4.68 11.79
C ASP A 170 -28.15 3.62 10.90
N LYS A 171 -27.65 3.42 9.67
CA LYS A 171 -28.20 2.47 8.70
C LYS A 171 -27.52 1.10 8.75
N TYR A 172 -26.24 1.08 9.09
CA TYR A 172 -25.38 -0.09 9.04
C TYR A 172 -24.67 -0.25 10.39
N PRO A 173 -25.03 -1.24 11.22
CA PRO A 173 -24.41 -1.45 12.52
C PRO A 173 -23.00 -2.04 12.34
N LEU A 174 -22.02 -1.17 12.12
CA LEU A 174 -20.62 -1.56 11.93
C LEU A 174 -20.00 -1.96 13.28
N ILE A 175 -19.21 -3.02 13.27
CA ILE A 175 -18.46 -3.53 14.40
C ILE A 175 -17.07 -2.88 14.38
N ASN A 176 -16.65 -2.37 15.53
CA ASN A 176 -15.33 -1.76 15.68
C ASN A 176 -14.21 -2.76 15.33
N HIS A 177 -13.13 -2.25 14.72
CA HIS A 177 -11.94 -3.04 14.35
C HIS A 177 -12.19 -4.17 13.34
N THR A 178 -13.34 -4.14 12.64
CA THR A 178 -13.66 -5.05 11.55
C THR A 178 -13.43 -4.35 10.21
N ASN A 179 -12.83 -5.05 9.25
CA ASN A 179 -12.75 -4.56 7.88
C ASN A 179 -13.99 -5.00 7.13
N TYR A 180 -14.60 -4.07 6.40
CA TYR A 180 -15.77 -4.29 5.57
C TYR A 180 -15.39 -4.19 4.11
N ARG A 181 -15.98 -5.06 3.29
CA ARG A 181 -15.91 -4.99 1.83
C ARG A 181 -17.30 -4.66 1.30
N PHE A 182 -17.36 -3.66 0.43
CA PHE A 182 -18.55 -3.29 -0.32
C PHE A 182 -18.12 -2.87 -1.74
N LYS A 183 -18.49 -3.66 -2.75
CA LYS A 183 -17.97 -3.51 -4.12
C LYS A 183 -16.43 -3.44 -4.09
N GLN A 184 -15.86 -2.36 -4.62
CA GLN A 184 -14.42 -2.08 -4.63
C GLN A 184 -13.90 -1.41 -3.34
N PHE A 185 -14.80 -0.99 -2.44
CA PHE A 185 -14.44 -0.28 -1.22
C PHE A 185 -14.09 -1.28 -0.13
N VAL A 186 -12.93 -1.08 0.48
CA VAL A 186 -12.54 -1.78 1.70
C VAL A 186 -12.25 -0.74 2.76
N PHE A 187 -12.98 -0.79 3.86
CA PHE A 187 -12.91 0.23 4.90
C PHE A 187 -13.11 -0.35 6.29
N ASN A 188 -12.72 0.38 7.32
CA ASN A 188 -13.07 0.08 8.69
C ASN A 188 -13.49 1.34 9.46
N TYR A 189 -14.15 1.09 10.59
CA TYR A 189 -14.60 2.12 11.50
C TYR A 189 -13.97 1.91 12.89
N ASP A 190 -13.43 2.99 13.45
CA ASP A 190 -12.86 3.05 14.78
C ASP A 190 -13.32 4.34 15.50
N PRO A 191 -14.36 4.28 16.35
CA PRO A 191 -14.89 5.45 17.05
C PRO A 191 -13.89 6.02 18.06
N LYS A 192 -12.88 5.24 18.49
CA LYS A 192 -11.91 5.65 19.50
C LYS A 192 -10.88 6.63 18.93
N LYS A 193 -10.80 6.80 17.61
CA LYS A 193 -9.89 7.78 17.01
C LYS A 193 -10.30 9.21 17.34
N ARG A 194 -9.32 10.00 17.80
CA ARG A 194 -9.50 11.39 18.24
C ARG A 194 -9.97 12.28 17.10
N ALA A 195 -9.32 12.20 15.93
CA ALA A 195 -9.70 12.97 14.76
C ALA A 195 -10.82 12.26 13.99
N ILE A 196 -11.86 13.02 13.62
CA ILE A 196 -13.02 12.50 12.86
C ILE A 196 -12.62 11.89 11.51
N SER A 197 -11.59 12.46 10.86
CA SER A 197 -11.01 11.97 9.62
C SER A 197 -10.46 10.55 9.74
N ASP A 198 -10.03 10.17 10.95
CA ASP A 198 -9.33 8.92 11.22
C ASP A 198 -10.29 7.83 11.70
N ARG A 199 -11.52 8.21 12.11
CA ARG A 199 -12.53 7.26 12.61
C ARG A 199 -13.06 6.36 11.51
N PHE A 200 -13.05 6.84 10.28
CA PHE A 200 -13.37 6.02 9.11
C PHE A 200 -12.08 5.86 8.33
N LYS A 201 -11.55 4.65 8.19
CA LYS A 201 -10.31 4.43 7.44
C LYS A 201 -10.58 3.58 6.23
N GLU A 202 -10.23 4.11 5.08
CA GLU A 202 -10.24 3.34 3.84
C GLU A 202 -8.92 2.60 3.69
N LEU A 203 -8.99 1.36 3.23
CA LEU A 203 -7.85 0.48 2.98
C LEU A 203 -7.44 0.47 1.50
N ILE A 204 -8.37 0.75 0.57
CA ILE A 204 -8.08 0.95 -0.86
C ILE A 204 -8.48 2.38 -1.23
N PRO A 205 -7.55 3.26 -1.63
CA PRO A 205 -7.92 4.61 -2.04
C PRO A 205 -8.87 4.58 -3.25
N ILE A 206 -10.02 5.27 -3.18
CA ILE A 206 -10.92 5.47 -4.33
C ILE A 206 -10.23 6.19 -5.50
N ASN A 207 -9.16 6.95 -5.21
CA ASN A 207 -8.46 7.78 -6.18
C ASN A 207 -7.20 7.15 -6.79
N ASN A 208 -7.17 5.83 -6.99
CA ASN A 208 -6.27 5.22 -7.98
C ASN A 208 -6.95 5.07 -9.35
N LYS A 209 -7.69 6.09 -9.80
CA LYS A 209 -7.54 6.46 -11.21
C LYS A 209 -6.11 6.96 -11.36
N VAL A 210 -5.19 6.02 -11.59
CA VAL A 210 -4.05 6.28 -12.45
C VAL A 210 -4.70 6.77 -13.74
N PHE A 211 -4.78 8.09 -13.90
CA PHE A 211 -4.80 8.69 -15.21
C PHE A 211 -3.57 8.08 -15.88
N VAL A 212 -3.77 7.14 -16.78
CA VAL A 212 -2.73 6.73 -17.72
C VAL A 212 -2.68 7.88 -18.71
N PRO A 213 -1.65 8.74 -18.70
CA PRO A 213 -1.38 9.53 -19.88
C PRO A 213 -0.79 8.51 -20.87
N SER A 214 -1.60 8.08 -21.83
CA SER A 214 -1.05 7.54 -23.06
C SER A 214 -0.09 8.60 -23.62
N ASN A 215 1.21 8.24 -23.66
CA ASN A 215 2.38 9.02 -24.07
C ASN A 215 3.10 9.78 -22.96
N ILE A 216 4.15 9.15 -22.40
CA ILE A 216 5.35 9.86 -21.96
C ILE A 216 6.57 9.12 -22.54
N SER A 217 6.85 9.40 -23.81
CA SER A 217 8.23 9.54 -24.26
C SER A 217 8.79 10.82 -23.62
N ASN A 218 9.97 10.72 -23.01
CA ASN A 218 10.77 11.77 -22.36
C ASN A 218 10.52 11.96 -20.85
N ILE A 219 11.13 11.11 -20.04
CA ILE A 219 11.51 11.47 -18.67
C ILE A 219 12.86 12.19 -18.76
N VAL A 220 12.82 13.51 -18.60
CA VAL A 220 13.99 14.31 -18.21
C VAL A 220 14.02 14.27 -16.69
N TYR A 221 15.09 13.73 -16.12
CA TYR A 221 15.35 13.79 -14.68
C TYR A 221 15.79 15.20 -14.30
N GLU A 222 14.93 15.95 -13.60
CA GLU A 222 15.36 17.12 -12.84
C GLU A 222 15.79 16.70 -11.43
N ASN A 223 16.96 17.21 -11.04
CA ASN A 223 17.55 17.27 -9.71
C ASN A 223 18.49 16.12 -9.32
N SER A 224 19.71 16.27 -9.83
CA SER A 224 20.95 16.06 -9.08
C SER A 224 20.87 16.65 -7.66
N VAL A 225 21.08 15.81 -6.64
CA VAL A 225 21.53 16.25 -5.31
C VAL A 225 23.02 15.90 -5.23
N PRO A 226 23.91 16.87 -4.96
CA PRO A 226 25.35 16.59 -4.87
C PRO A 226 25.68 16.02 -3.49
N PHE A 227 26.25 14.81 -3.44
CA PHE A 227 27.23 14.39 -2.44
C PHE A 227 28.20 13.38 -3.06
#